data_AF-O35775-F1
#
_entry.id   AF-O35775-F1
#
_cell.length_a   1.000
_cell.length_b   1.000
_cell.length_c   1.000
_cell.angle_alpha   90.00
_cell.angle_beta   90.00
_cell.angle_gamma   90.00
#
_symmetry.space_group_name_H-M   'P 1'
#
loop_
_entity.id
_entity.type
_entity.pdbx_description
1 polymer ?
#
loop_
_entity_poly.entity_id
_entity_poly.type
_entity_poly.pdbx_seq_one_letter_code
_entity_poly.pdbx_strand_id
1 'polypeptide(L)'
;MSPLCLLLLALALVAVPGARGACPVPADLKKSDGTRTCARLYENSDPYYDNCCQGPELSVDPGTDLPYLPSDWSNSASSLVVAQRCELTVWSLPGKRGKTRKFSTGSYPRLEEYRKGIFGTWAKSISGLYCKCY
;
A
#
# COMPACT_ATOMS: atom_id res chain seq x y z
N MET A 1 47.41 -9.15 8.56
CA MET A 1 46.07 -8.62 8.21
C MET A 1 45.62 -7.78 9.39
N SER A 2 45.54 -6.45 9.24
CA SER A 2 45.29 -5.55 10.37
C SER A 2 43.87 -5.70 10.93
N PRO A 3 43.70 -5.86 12.25
CA PRO A 3 42.40 -6.11 12.89
C PRO A 3 41.44 -4.92 12.77
N LEU A 4 41.97 -3.71 12.52
CA LEU A 4 41.21 -2.48 12.26
C LEU A 4 40.37 -2.55 10.98
N CYS A 5 40.78 -3.33 9.98
CA CYS A 5 40.06 -3.41 8.71
C CYS A 5 38.76 -4.24 8.83
N LEU A 6 38.71 -5.20 9.76
CA LEU A 6 37.54 -6.02 10.02
C LEU A 6 36.47 -5.26 10.83
N LEU A 7 36.87 -4.33 11.70
CA LEU A 7 35.94 -3.48 12.46
C LEU A 7 35.23 -2.43 11.57
N LEU A 8 35.88 -1.96 10.51
CA LEU A 8 35.28 -1.01 9.57
C LEU A 8 34.23 -1.65 8.64
N LEU A 9 34.36 -2.94 8.30
CA LEU A 9 33.32 -3.65 7.53
C LEU A 9 32.09 -4.00 8.37
N ALA A 10 32.23 -4.18 9.68
CA ALA A 10 31.11 -4.53 10.55
C ALA A 10 30.13 -3.38 10.82
N LEU A 11 30.55 -2.12 10.65
CA LEU A 11 29.74 -0.94 10.96
C LEU A 11 28.86 -0.44 9.79
N ALA A 12 28.96 -1.03 8.60
CA ALA A 12 28.19 -0.59 7.43
C ALA A 12 26.77 -1.22 7.34
N LEU A 13 26.38 -2.07 8.28
CA LEU A 13 25.02 -2.61 8.42
C LEU A 13 24.09 -1.63 9.17
N VAL A 14 24.23 -0.33 8.91
CA VAL A 14 23.29 0.68 9.39
C VAL A 14 21.99 0.49 8.63
N ALA A 15 21.10 -0.29 9.24
CA ALA A 15 19.65 -0.16 9.20
C ALA A 15 19.09 0.52 7.93
N VAL A 16 19.07 -0.21 6.80
CA VAL A 16 18.01 0.03 5.82
C VAL A 16 16.72 -0.35 6.55
N PRO A 17 15.83 0.60 6.87
CA PRO A 17 14.56 0.25 7.50
C PRO A 17 13.90 -0.73 6.54
N GLY A 18 13.70 -1.97 6.98
CA GLY A 18 13.31 -3.07 6.13
C GLY A 18 12.10 -2.69 5.29
N ALA A 19 12.36 -2.31 4.04
CA ALA A 19 11.42 -2.39 2.96
C ALA A 19 11.12 -3.88 2.84
N ARG A 20 10.08 -4.33 3.54
CA ARG A 20 9.55 -5.68 3.37
C ARG A 20 8.89 -5.67 2.00
N GLY A 21 9.70 -5.84 0.96
CA GLY A 21 9.35 -5.64 -0.43
C GLY A 21 9.54 -4.22 -0.93
N ALA A 22 9.48 -4.01 -2.25
CA ALA A 22 9.60 -2.69 -2.89
C ALA A 22 8.45 -1.70 -2.53
N CYS A 23 7.48 -2.14 -1.74
CA CYS A 23 6.46 -1.28 -1.18
C CYS A 23 7.08 -0.26 -0.21
N PRO A 24 6.75 1.05 -0.34
CA PRO A 24 7.22 2.04 0.60
C PRO A 24 6.72 1.75 2.01
N VAL A 25 7.50 2.17 3.01
CA VAL A 25 7.03 2.13 4.40
C VAL A 25 5.95 3.19 4.61
N PRO A 26 4.95 2.95 5.47
CA PRO A 26 3.86 3.89 5.71
C PRO A 26 4.26 5.32 6.12
N ALA A 27 5.45 5.49 6.71
CA ALA A 27 5.98 6.79 7.12
C ALA A 27 6.44 7.65 5.94
N ASP A 28 6.76 7.01 4.80
CA ASP A 28 7.32 7.66 3.62
C ASP A 28 6.26 8.04 2.58
N LEU A 29 4.98 7.72 2.83
CA LEU A 29 3.86 8.19 2.01
C LEU A 29 3.62 9.69 2.19
N LYS A 30 4.41 10.46 1.46
CA LYS A 30 4.34 11.92 1.35
C LYS A 30 4.48 12.29 -0.12
N LYS A 31 3.80 13.35 -0.53
CA LYS A 31 4.04 13.98 -1.82
C LYS A 31 5.37 14.76 -1.78
N SER A 32 5.90 15.11 -2.95
CA SER A 32 7.14 15.88 -3.09
C SER A 32 7.06 17.27 -2.44
N ASP A 33 5.86 17.83 -2.32
CA ASP A 33 5.59 19.10 -1.63
C ASP A 33 5.49 18.96 -0.10
N GLY A 34 5.70 17.75 0.44
CA GLY A 34 5.62 17.44 1.86
C GLY A 34 4.19 17.18 2.38
N THR A 35 3.17 17.32 1.55
CA THR A 35 1.79 16.99 1.94
C THR A 35 1.61 15.49 2.11
N ARG A 36 0.78 15.11 3.09
CA ARG A 36 0.59 13.71 3.46
C ARG A 36 -0.24 12.99 2.40
N THR A 37 0.20 11.81 1.97
CA THR A 37 -0.65 10.89 1.21
C THR A 37 -1.32 9.95 2.22
N CYS A 38 -2.63 9.71 2.10
CA CYS A 38 -3.36 8.84 3.03
C CYS A 38 -3.13 7.37 2.71
N ALA A 39 -3.24 7.01 1.44
CA ALA A 39 -2.91 5.69 0.94
C ALA A 39 -2.42 5.78 -0.51
N ARG A 40 -1.69 4.77 -0.94
CA ARG A 40 -1.32 4.59 -2.35
C ARG A 40 -1.68 3.18 -2.77
N LEU A 41 -2.42 3.05 -3.86
CA LEU A 41 -2.78 1.78 -4.46
C LEU A 41 -1.89 1.56 -5.69
N TYR A 42 -1.55 0.31 -5.97
CA TYR A 42 -0.75 -0.07 -7.14
C TYR A 42 -1.47 -1.16 -7.92
N GLU A 43 -1.35 -1.09 -9.24
CA GLU A 43 -1.99 -2.05 -10.13
C GLU A 43 -1.35 -3.44 -10.06
N ASN A 44 -0.04 -3.52 -9.80
CA ASN A 44 0.71 -4.78 -9.85
C ASN A 44 1.16 -5.29 -8.47
N SER A 45 1.07 -6.60 -8.30
CA SER A 45 1.60 -7.42 -7.22
C SER A 45 2.29 -8.63 -7.85
N ASP A 46 3.20 -9.26 -7.12
CA ASP A 46 4.03 -10.36 -7.60
C ASP A 46 4.11 -11.48 -6.55
N PRO A 47 4.34 -12.75 -6.94
CA PRO A 47 4.61 -13.82 -5.98
C PRO A 47 5.81 -13.55 -5.07
N TYR A 48 6.81 -12.81 -5.55
CA TYR A 48 7.93 -12.33 -4.77
C TYR A 48 7.62 -10.94 -4.21
N TYR A 49 7.56 -10.83 -2.88
CA TYR A 49 7.23 -9.58 -2.20
C TYR A 49 8.12 -8.39 -2.60
N ASP A 50 9.37 -8.66 -2.97
CA ASP A 50 10.33 -7.66 -3.44
C ASP A 50 9.95 -6.98 -4.76
N ASN A 51 9.01 -7.55 -5.52
CA ASN A 51 8.53 -7.02 -6.80
C ASN A 51 7.11 -6.40 -6.69
N CYS A 52 6.52 -6.33 -5.50
CA CYS A 52 5.20 -5.75 -5.29
C CYS A 52 5.21 -4.21 -5.24
N CYS A 53 4.02 -3.60 -5.28
CA CYS A 53 3.82 -2.15 -5.27
C CYS A 53 4.52 -1.45 -6.44
N GLN A 54 4.32 -1.98 -7.64
CA GLN A 54 4.90 -1.49 -8.89
C GLN A 54 3.81 -1.14 -9.92
N GLY A 55 4.21 -0.51 -11.02
CA GLY A 55 3.32 -0.14 -12.12
C GLY A 55 2.54 1.15 -11.83
N PRO A 56 1.41 1.36 -12.52
CA PRO A 56 0.55 2.51 -12.26
C PRO A 56 0.14 2.61 -10.80
N GLU A 57 0.17 3.83 -10.26
CA GLU A 57 -0.17 4.13 -8.87
C GLU A 57 -1.31 5.15 -8.76
N LEU A 58 -2.19 4.95 -7.79
CA LEU A 58 -3.22 5.91 -7.40
C LEU A 58 -2.92 6.39 -5.99
N SER A 59 -2.45 7.64 -5.90
CA SER A 59 -2.27 8.32 -4.62
C SER A 59 -3.60 8.91 -4.15
N VAL A 60 -3.96 8.65 -2.91
CA VAL A 60 -5.21 9.08 -2.28
C VAL A 60 -4.90 10.07 -1.17
N ASP A 61 -5.54 11.23 -1.20
CA ASP A 61 -5.33 12.27 -0.21
C ASP A 61 -6.12 12.01 1.10
N PRO A 62 -5.69 12.60 2.23
CA PRO A 62 -6.44 12.53 3.48
C PRO A 62 -7.86 13.09 3.33
N GLY A 63 -8.85 12.32 3.79
CA GLY A 63 -10.26 12.69 3.71
C GLY A 63 -10.91 12.44 2.35
N THR A 64 -10.15 11.96 1.35
CA THR A 64 -10.69 11.65 0.03
C THR A 64 -11.74 10.54 0.12
N ASP A 65 -12.90 10.85 -0.46
CA ASP A 65 -14.05 9.96 -0.57
C ASP A 65 -14.38 9.72 -2.04
N LEU A 66 -14.06 8.52 -2.53
CA LEU A 66 -14.32 8.08 -3.90
C LEU A 66 -15.35 6.94 -3.89
N PRO A 67 -16.65 7.25 -3.87
CA PRO A 67 -17.68 6.23 -4.04
C PRO A 67 -17.60 5.54 -5.42
N TYR A 68 -17.05 6.24 -6.42
CA TYR A 68 -16.75 5.74 -7.76
C TYR A 68 -15.27 6.05 -8.05
N LEU A 69 -14.48 5.01 -8.35
CA LEU A 69 -13.09 5.20 -8.77
C LEU A 69 -13.00 5.76 -10.18
N PRO A 70 -11.87 6.40 -10.55
CA PRO A 70 -11.51 6.66 -11.94
C PRO A 70 -11.68 5.40 -12.81
N SER A 71 -12.07 5.58 -14.07
CA SER A 71 -12.49 4.48 -14.95
C SER A 71 -11.42 3.41 -15.18
N ASP A 72 -10.14 3.80 -15.12
CA ASP A 72 -8.94 2.97 -15.23
C ASP A 72 -8.56 2.25 -13.92
N TRP A 73 -9.17 2.62 -12.79
CA TRP A 73 -8.80 2.11 -11.46
C TRP A 73 -9.81 1.16 -10.82
N SER A 74 -11.03 1.10 -11.33
CA SER A 74 -12.03 0.16 -10.82
C SER A 74 -11.58 -1.28 -11.03
N ASN A 75 -11.43 -2.02 -9.93
CA ASN A 75 -10.97 -3.41 -9.92
C ASN A 75 -9.55 -3.62 -10.47
N SER A 76 -8.69 -2.60 -10.40
CA SER A 76 -7.31 -2.68 -10.91
C SER A 76 -6.29 -2.99 -9.80
N ALA A 77 -6.48 -2.41 -8.62
CA ALA A 77 -5.50 -2.50 -7.54
C ALA A 77 -5.26 -3.94 -7.04
N SER A 78 -3.99 -4.33 -6.94
CA SER A 78 -3.54 -5.63 -6.42
C SER A 78 -2.59 -5.51 -5.22
N SER A 79 -2.06 -4.32 -4.96
CA SER A 79 -1.33 -4.00 -3.73
C SER A 79 -1.61 -2.57 -3.28
N LEU A 80 -1.41 -2.29 -2.00
CA LEU A 80 -1.61 -0.94 -1.45
C LEU A 80 -0.74 -0.68 -0.22
N VAL A 81 -0.52 0.59 0.09
CA VAL A 81 0.10 1.04 1.35
C VAL A 81 -0.78 2.12 1.96
N VAL A 82 -1.04 2.02 3.26
CA VAL A 82 -1.78 3.02 4.04
C VAL A 82 -0.79 3.72 4.95
N ALA A 83 -0.78 5.04 4.90
CA ALA A 83 0.15 5.87 5.66
C ALA A 83 -0.06 5.75 7.17
N GLN A 84 0.93 6.24 7.93
CA GLN A 84 0.80 6.35 9.38
C GLN A 84 -0.44 7.16 9.77
N ARG A 85 -1.10 6.78 10.87
CA ARG A 85 -2.32 7.44 11.40
C ARG A 85 -3.41 7.64 10.36
N CYS A 86 -3.48 6.74 9.39
CA CYS A 86 -4.46 6.75 8.33
C CYS A 86 -5.08 5.37 8.21
N GLU A 87 -6.24 5.34 7.58
CA GLU A 87 -7.07 4.18 7.46
C GLU A 87 -7.85 4.25 6.14
N LEU A 88 -7.73 3.19 5.35
CA LEU A 88 -8.41 3.06 4.07
C LEU A 88 -9.56 2.07 4.21
N THR A 89 -10.78 2.55 4.00
CA THR A 89 -11.95 1.68 3.84
C THR A 89 -12.23 1.52 2.36
N VAL A 90 -12.45 0.28 1.92
CA VAL A 90 -12.70 -0.07 0.53
C VAL A 90 -14.01 -0.84 0.39
N TRP A 91 -14.61 -0.75 -0.80
CA TRP A 91 -15.85 -1.42 -1.17
C TRP A 91 -15.69 -2.19 -2.47
N SER A 92 -16.36 -3.34 -2.56
CA SER A 92 -16.23 -4.23 -3.69
C SER A 92 -17.14 -3.89 -4.87
N LEU A 93 -18.10 -2.98 -4.68
CA LEU A 93 -19.00 -2.50 -5.73
C LEU A 93 -19.03 -0.96 -5.74
N PRO A 94 -19.21 -0.32 -6.91
CA PRO A 94 -19.32 1.13 -7.01
C PRO A 94 -20.49 1.69 -6.21
N GLY A 95 -20.33 2.93 -5.75
CA GLY A 95 -21.27 3.61 -4.86
C GLY A 95 -21.18 3.15 -3.40
N LYS A 96 -19.99 2.70 -2.96
CA LYS A 96 -19.75 2.13 -1.61
C LYS A 96 -20.67 0.96 -1.24
N ARG A 97 -20.88 0.04 -2.18
CA ARG A 97 -21.75 -1.14 -1.99
C ARG A 97 -20.94 -2.44 -1.91
N GLY A 98 -21.64 -3.54 -1.66
CA GLY A 98 -21.06 -4.88 -1.65
C GLY A 98 -20.29 -5.18 -0.36
N LYS A 99 -19.21 -5.95 -0.47
CA LYS A 99 -18.35 -6.26 0.66
C LYS A 99 -17.49 -5.04 0.98
N THR A 100 -17.17 -4.86 2.26
CA THR A 100 -16.27 -3.81 2.73
C THR A 100 -15.08 -4.42 3.47
N ARG A 101 -13.93 -3.74 3.38
CA ARG A 101 -12.75 -4.05 4.17
C ARG A 101 -12.07 -2.76 4.59
N LYS A 102 -11.47 -2.81 5.76
CA LYS A 102 -10.77 -1.72 6.40
C LYS A 102 -9.29 -2.12 6.50
N PHE A 103 -8.42 -1.30 5.93
CA PHE A 103 -6.97 -1.44 5.98
C PHE A 103 -6.43 -0.33 6.87
N SER A 104 -5.82 -0.71 7.99
CA SER A 104 -5.14 0.23 8.88
C SER A 104 -3.74 0.56 8.35
N THR A 105 -2.99 1.40 9.05
CA THR A 105 -1.60 1.71 8.69
C THR A 105 -0.78 0.44 8.43
N GLY A 106 -0.09 0.40 7.28
CA GLY A 106 0.72 -0.74 6.88
C GLY A 106 0.91 -0.85 5.37
N SER A 107 1.81 -1.75 4.97
CA SER A 107 2.01 -2.13 3.57
C SER A 107 1.31 -3.47 3.32
N TYR A 108 0.53 -3.54 2.25
CA TYR A 108 -0.30 -4.67 1.84
C TYR A 108 0.13 -5.09 0.43
N PRO A 109 1.31 -5.75 0.32
CA PRO A 109 1.96 -6.04 -0.96
C PRO A 109 1.17 -6.99 -1.87
N ARG A 110 0.25 -7.79 -1.32
CA ARG A 110 -0.52 -8.78 -2.09
C ARG A 110 -1.96 -8.85 -1.59
N LEU A 111 -2.87 -8.16 -2.28
CA LEU A 111 -4.30 -8.18 -1.92
C LEU A 111 -4.94 -9.57 -2.12
N GLU A 112 -4.27 -10.48 -2.81
CA GLU A 112 -4.63 -11.89 -2.97
C GLU A 112 -4.64 -12.63 -1.64
N GLU A 113 -3.86 -12.18 -0.66
CA GLU A 113 -3.77 -12.79 0.67
C GLU A 113 -4.95 -12.39 1.57
N TYR A 114 -5.73 -11.41 1.14
CA TYR A 114 -6.83 -10.86 1.92
C TYR A 114 -8.15 -11.34 1.32
N ARG A 115 -8.80 -12.29 2.00
CA ARG A 115 -10.09 -12.87 1.56
C ARG A 115 -11.21 -11.83 1.51
N LYS A 116 -12.07 -11.95 0.49
CA LYS A 116 -13.30 -11.19 0.28
C LYS A 116 -14.51 -12.12 0.42
N GLY A 117 -14.75 -12.61 1.64
CA GLY A 117 -15.75 -13.65 1.90
C GLY A 117 -15.21 -15.06 1.62
N ILE A 118 -16.10 -15.99 1.25
CA ILE A 118 -15.75 -17.39 0.97
C ILE A 118 -15.12 -17.54 -0.43
N PHE A 119 -15.65 -16.80 -1.40
CA PHE A 119 -15.22 -16.84 -2.80
C PHE A 119 -14.48 -15.54 -3.15
N GLY A 120 -13.16 -15.64 -3.30
CA GLY A 120 -12.31 -14.57 -3.81
C GLY A 120 -11.56 -13.76 -2.76
N THR A 121 -10.74 -12.86 -3.28
CA THR A 121 -9.78 -12.04 -2.52
C THR A 121 -10.04 -10.57 -2.82
N TRP A 122 -9.27 -9.68 -2.18
CA TRP A 122 -9.36 -8.24 -2.41
C TRP A 122 -8.54 -7.75 -3.59
N ALA A 123 -7.70 -8.60 -4.19
CA ALA A 123 -7.01 -8.29 -5.42
C ALA A 123 -8.03 -8.01 -6.54
N LYS A 124 -7.79 -6.93 -7.28
CA LYS A 124 -8.61 -6.53 -8.45
C LYS A 124 -10.10 -6.51 -8.13
N SER A 125 -10.44 -6.00 -6.95
CA SER A 125 -11.80 -6.08 -6.40
C SER A 125 -12.26 -4.81 -5.71
N ILE A 126 -11.45 -3.75 -5.71
CA ILE A 126 -11.79 -2.47 -5.09
C ILE A 126 -12.48 -1.61 -6.15
N SER A 127 -13.69 -1.15 -5.86
CA SER A 127 -14.52 -0.32 -6.76
C SER A 127 -14.91 1.03 -6.13
N GLY A 128 -14.63 1.22 -4.84
CA GLY A 128 -14.82 2.48 -4.13
C GLY A 128 -13.93 2.51 -2.90
N LEU A 129 -13.57 3.71 -2.44
CA LEU A 129 -12.71 3.90 -1.29
C LEU A 129 -13.01 5.18 -0.51
N TYR A 130 -12.60 5.19 0.74
CA TYR A 130 -12.61 6.35 1.62
C TYR A 130 -11.38 6.26 2.51
N CYS A 131 -10.58 7.32 2.53
CA CYS A 131 -9.34 7.36 3.28
C CYS A 131 -9.44 8.41 4.39
N LYS A 132 -9.36 7.97 5.64
CA LYS A 132 -9.45 8.83 6.83
C LYS A 132 -8.09 8.86 7.53
N CYS A 133 -7.62 10.04 7.92
CA CYS A 133 -6.46 10.21 8.80
C CYS A 133 -6.85 10.91 10.10
N TYR A 134 -6.02 10.73 11.13
CA TYR A 134 -6.15 11.33 12.46
C TYR A 134 -4.81 11.84 12.99
#